data_AF-A0A834ACS1-F1
#
_entry.id   AF-A0A834ACS1-F1
#
_cell.length_a   1.000
_cell.length_b   1.000
_cell.length_c   1.000
_cell.angle_alpha   90.00
_cell.angle_beta   90.00
_cell.angle_gamma   90.00
#
_symmetry.space_group_name_H-M   'P 1'
#
loop_
_entity.id
_entity.type
_entity.pdbx_description
1 polymer ?
#
loop_
_entity_poly.entity_id
_entity_poly.type
_entity_poly.pdbx_seq_one_letter_code
_entity_poly.pdbx_strand_id
1 'polypeptide(L)'
;MDGDGDPESVGQPEEASPEEQQEEACAEEASAGEEEEAAAAFLEELPEPLLLRVLAELPASELVQVCRLVCLRWKELVDGAPLWLLKCQQEGLVPEGGAEDERDHWQQFYFLSKRRRNLLRNPCGEEDLEGWCDVEHGGDGWRVEEMPGDCGVEFVQDENVKKFFASSFEWCRKAQVIDLQAEGYWEELLDTTQPAIVVKDWYSGRSDAGCVYELTVKLLSEHEDVLAEFNSGQVAVPQTDDSGGWIEISHTFTDYGPGVRFVRFEHGGQDSPPAPRRCPPRGRGPG
;
A
#
# COMPACT_ATOMS: atom_id res chain seq x y z
N MET A 1 49.35 -10.50 85.17
CA MET A 1 49.77 -11.32 84.02
C MET A 1 48.53 -12.04 83.54
N ASP A 2 47.51 -11.30 83.10
CA ASP A 2 47.41 -10.54 81.84
C ASP A 2 47.19 -11.47 80.65
N GLY A 3 46.12 -11.22 79.89
CA GLY A 3 46.06 -11.59 78.47
C GLY A 3 44.74 -12.15 77.97
N ASP A 4 43.83 -11.24 77.62
CA ASP A 4 42.69 -11.34 76.69
C ASP A 4 42.89 -12.20 75.43
N GLY A 5 41.76 -12.66 74.87
CA GLY A 5 41.68 -13.15 73.49
C GLY A 5 40.30 -13.71 73.10
N ASP A 6 39.32 -12.83 72.87
CA ASP A 6 38.11 -13.11 72.08
C ASP A 6 38.46 -13.27 70.58
N PRO A 7 37.77 -14.13 69.82
CA PRO A 7 37.59 -13.95 68.38
C PRO A 7 36.14 -13.58 68.05
N GLU A 8 36.04 -12.54 67.21
CA GLU A 8 34.84 -11.92 66.68
C GLU A 8 33.82 -12.92 66.09
N SER A 9 32.55 -12.73 66.47
CA SER A 9 31.40 -13.34 65.80
C SER A 9 31.10 -12.56 64.51
N VAL A 10 31.34 -13.19 63.37
CA VAL A 10 30.94 -12.72 62.04
C VAL A 10 29.41 -12.59 62.01
N GLY A 11 28.89 -11.37 61.86
CA GLY A 11 27.47 -11.12 61.65
C GLY A 11 26.99 -11.75 60.34
N GLN A 12 25.93 -12.55 60.41
CA GLN A 12 25.17 -12.99 59.25
C GLN A 12 24.42 -11.79 58.66
N PRO A 13 24.22 -11.73 57.32
CA PRO A 13 23.35 -10.72 56.73
C PRO A 13 21.91 -10.97 57.22
N GLU A 14 21.27 -9.94 57.76
CA GLU A 14 19.82 -9.97 58.01
C GLU A 14 19.12 -10.18 56.66
N GLU A 15 18.52 -11.36 56.47
CA GLU A 15 17.54 -11.53 55.41
C GLU A 15 16.22 -10.93 55.88
N ALA A 16 15.75 -9.91 55.14
CA ALA A 16 14.49 -9.22 55.40
C ALA A 16 13.33 -10.22 55.49
N SER A 17 12.50 -10.05 56.52
CA SER A 17 11.37 -10.95 56.80
C SER A 17 10.35 -10.93 55.64
N PRO A 18 9.66 -12.05 55.33
CA PRO A 18 8.65 -12.10 54.26
C PRO A 18 7.54 -11.04 54.40
N GLU A 19 7.25 -10.60 55.62
CA GLU A 19 6.29 -9.51 55.90
C GLU A 19 6.84 -8.13 55.52
N GLU A 20 8.15 -7.89 55.72
CA GLU A 20 8.80 -6.63 55.33
C GLU A 20 8.90 -6.49 53.81
N GLN A 21 9.18 -7.59 53.09
CA GLN A 21 9.17 -7.61 51.63
C GLN A 21 7.77 -7.38 51.04
N GLN A 22 6.72 -7.81 51.75
CA GLN A 22 5.33 -7.62 51.32
C GLN A 22 4.85 -6.19 51.61
N GLU A 23 5.26 -5.58 52.73
CA GLU A 23 5.02 -4.17 53.03
C GLU A 23 5.78 -3.24 52.07
N GLU A 24 7.04 -3.55 51.72
CA GLU A 24 7.81 -2.79 50.73
C GLU A 24 7.17 -2.88 49.34
N ALA A 25 6.75 -4.06 48.89
CA ALA A 25 6.05 -4.21 47.61
C ALA A 25 4.71 -3.44 47.57
N CYS A 26 3.94 -3.46 48.67
CA CYS A 26 2.72 -2.66 48.77
C CYS A 26 2.98 -1.14 48.82
N ALA A 27 4.09 -0.72 49.43
CA ALA A 27 4.50 0.68 49.46
C ALA A 27 5.01 1.18 48.09
N GLU A 28 5.74 0.35 47.34
CA GLU A 28 6.14 0.65 45.97
C GLU A 28 4.94 0.74 45.02
N GLU A 29 3.96 -0.18 45.12
CA GLU A 29 2.74 -0.10 44.30
C GLU A 29 1.89 1.13 44.63
N ALA A 30 1.81 1.54 45.91
CA ALA A 30 1.12 2.75 46.32
C ALA A 30 1.83 4.02 45.83
N SER A 31 3.15 4.07 45.93
CA SER A 31 3.98 5.17 45.42
C SER A 31 3.87 5.30 43.89
N ALA A 32 3.86 4.18 43.18
CA ALA A 32 3.69 4.17 41.72
C ALA A 32 2.31 4.69 41.31
N GLY A 33 1.25 4.33 42.05
CA GLY A 33 -0.09 4.85 41.82
C GLY A 33 -0.22 6.36 42.05
N GLU A 34 0.42 6.91 43.08
CA GLU A 34 0.44 8.36 43.36
C GLU A 34 1.22 9.14 42.29
N GLU A 35 2.34 8.60 41.79
CA GLU A 35 3.09 9.21 40.69
C GLU A 35 2.32 9.19 39.37
N GLU A 36 1.61 8.10 39.08
CA GLU A 36 0.78 7.96 37.87
C GLU A 36 -0.42 8.91 37.90
N GLU A 37 -1.06 9.08 39.06
CA GLU A 37 -2.16 10.03 39.27
C GLU A 37 -1.68 11.50 39.15
N ALA A 38 -0.50 11.81 39.68
CA ALA A 38 0.12 13.14 39.52
C ALA A 38 0.53 13.44 38.07
N ALA A 39 1.04 12.44 37.33
CA ALA A 39 1.36 12.57 35.91
C ALA A 39 0.11 12.75 35.05
N ALA A 40 -0.97 12.03 35.35
CA ALA A 40 -2.26 12.19 34.69
C ALA A 40 -2.80 13.61 34.90
N ALA A 41 -2.78 14.12 36.13
CA ALA A 41 -3.20 15.49 36.44
C ALA A 41 -2.36 16.55 35.69
N PHE A 42 -1.04 16.34 35.58
CA PHE A 42 -0.17 17.23 34.82
C PHE A 42 -0.48 17.25 33.32
N LEU A 43 -0.79 16.09 32.73
CA LEU A 43 -1.18 15.98 31.32
C LEU A 43 -2.54 16.61 31.04
N GLU A 44 -3.47 16.58 32.00
CA GLU A 44 -4.76 17.25 31.90
C GLU A 44 -4.66 18.78 31.94
N GLU A 45 -3.67 19.34 32.65
CA GLU A 45 -3.42 20.79 32.72
C GLU A 45 -2.53 21.33 31.58
N LEU A 46 -1.93 20.44 30.79
CA LEU A 46 -1.00 20.82 29.73
C LEU A 46 -1.70 21.66 28.64
N PRO A 47 -1.14 22.77 28.15
CA PRO A 47 -1.70 23.54 27.02
C PRO A 47 -1.91 22.69 25.76
N GLU A 48 -2.98 22.95 25.00
CA GLU A 48 -3.32 22.19 23.78
C GLU A 48 -2.17 22.03 22.78
N PRO A 49 -1.36 23.07 22.46
CA PRO A 49 -0.25 22.91 21.51
C PRO A 49 0.84 21.95 21.99
N LEU A 50 1.04 21.82 23.30
CA LEU A 50 2.01 20.88 23.87
C LEU A 50 1.42 19.47 23.90
N LEU A 51 0.13 19.33 24.24
CA LEU A 51 -0.55 18.04 24.21
C LEU A 51 -0.61 17.46 22.79
N LEU A 52 -0.85 18.30 21.77
CA LEU A 52 -0.78 17.90 20.36
C LEU A 52 0.60 17.36 19.98
N ARG A 53 1.69 17.95 20.49
CA ARG A 53 3.05 17.44 20.26
C ARG A 53 3.27 16.09 20.91
N VAL A 54 2.78 15.88 22.13
CA VAL A 54 2.85 14.58 22.81
C VAL A 54 2.08 13.52 22.03
N LEU A 55 0.84 13.83 21.64
CA LEU A 55 0.01 12.93 20.84
C LEU A 55 0.63 12.64 19.46
N ALA A 56 1.27 13.63 18.82
CA ALA A 56 1.88 13.46 17.51
C ALA A 56 3.03 12.44 17.50
N GLU A 57 3.69 12.19 18.63
CA GLU A 57 4.73 11.15 18.76
C GLU A 57 4.15 9.73 18.82
N LEU A 58 2.85 9.56 19.09
CA LEU A 58 2.22 8.24 19.19
C LEU A 58 1.84 7.64 17.83
N PRO A 59 1.80 6.31 17.70
CA PRO A 59 1.30 5.63 16.51
C PRO A 59 -0.14 6.04 16.18
N ALA A 60 -0.42 6.27 14.89
CA ALA A 60 -1.74 6.71 14.44
C ALA A 60 -2.87 5.73 14.79
N SER A 61 -2.59 4.42 14.85
CA SER A 61 -3.55 3.41 15.29
C SER A 61 -3.94 3.60 16.76
N GLU A 62 -2.96 3.85 17.63
CA GLU A 62 -3.19 4.07 19.07
C GLU A 62 -3.95 5.37 19.32
N LEU A 63 -3.66 6.42 18.56
CA LEU A 63 -4.39 7.68 18.64
C LEU A 63 -5.90 7.46 18.44
N VAL A 64 -6.27 6.72 17.39
CA VAL A 64 -7.67 6.49 17.02
C VAL A 64 -8.36 5.47 17.92
N GLN A 65 -7.65 4.41 18.33
CA GLN A 65 -8.24 3.28 19.07
C GLN A 65 -8.20 3.44 20.59
N VAL A 66 -7.19 4.15 21.13
CA VAL A 66 -6.93 4.24 22.57
C VAL A 66 -7.03 5.69 23.04
N CYS A 67 -6.22 6.60 22.50
CA CYS A 67 -6.15 7.99 22.98
C CYS A 67 -7.49 8.72 22.84
N ARG A 68 -8.23 8.44 21.76
CA ARG A 68 -9.59 8.97 21.54
C ARG A 68 -10.59 8.60 22.66
N LEU A 69 -10.34 7.53 23.41
CA LEU A 69 -11.23 7.03 24.46
C LEU A 69 -10.84 7.49 25.87
N VAL A 70 -9.70 8.17 26.04
CA VAL A 70 -9.19 8.60 27.35
C VAL A 70 -10.12 9.64 27.99
N CYS A 71 -10.38 10.75 27.31
CA CYS A 71 -11.31 11.78 27.76
C CYS A 71 -11.85 12.62 26.59
N LEU A 72 -12.85 13.46 26.84
CA LEU A 72 -13.47 14.32 25.81
C LEU A 72 -12.45 15.26 25.15
N ARG A 73 -11.51 15.80 25.93
CA ARG A 73 -10.46 16.68 25.42
C ARG A 73 -9.55 15.98 24.43
N TRP A 74 -9.12 14.76 24.74
CA TRP A 74 -8.28 13.96 23.84
C TRP A 74 -9.04 13.55 22.59
N LYS A 75 -10.32 13.20 22.73
CA LYS A 75 -11.20 12.93 21.59
C LYS A 75 -11.27 14.10 20.62
N GLU A 76 -11.48 15.32 21.11
CA GLU A 76 -11.54 16.53 20.28
C GLU A 76 -10.22 16.81 19.55
N LEU A 77 -9.08 16.59 20.21
CA LEU A 77 -7.77 16.76 19.60
C LEU A 77 -7.46 15.67 18.56
N VAL A 78 -7.83 14.41 18.83
CA VAL A 78 -7.64 13.28 17.90
C VAL A 78 -8.56 13.41 16.68
N ASP A 79 -9.80 13.86 16.86
CA ASP A 79 -10.73 14.09 15.76
C ASP A 79 -10.42 15.40 14.99
N GLY A 80 -9.54 16.24 15.55
CA GLY A 80 -9.19 17.55 15.01
C GLY A 80 -8.08 17.52 13.95
N ALA A 81 -8.22 18.38 12.94
CA ALA A 81 -7.22 18.60 11.90
C ALA A 81 -5.79 18.93 12.40
N PRO A 82 -5.58 19.73 13.47
CA PRO A 82 -4.23 20.16 13.87
C PRO A 82 -3.26 19.01 14.20
N LEU A 83 -3.76 17.94 14.82
CA LEU A 83 -2.93 16.78 15.18
C LEU A 83 -2.37 16.09 13.93
N TRP A 84 -3.25 15.79 12.98
CA TRP A 84 -2.90 15.07 11.77
C TRP A 84 -2.06 15.92 10.82
N LEU A 85 -2.32 17.22 10.75
CA LEU A 85 -1.46 18.17 10.03
C LEU A 85 -0.03 18.15 10.61
N LEU A 86 0.10 18.22 11.94
CA LEU A 86 1.41 18.17 12.60
C LEU A 86 2.14 16.86 12.29
N LYS A 87 1.46 15.71 12.37
CA LYS A 87 2.04 14.40 12.02
C LYS A 87 2.47 14.35 10.55
N CYS A 88 1.64 14.83 9.63
CA CYS A 88 1.99 14.92 8.22
C CYS A 88 3.25 15.77 7.98
N GLN A 89 3.41 16.89 8.70
CA GLN A 89 4.59 17.74 8.59
C GLN A 89 5.84 17.06 9.14
N GLN A 90 5.75 16.42 10.32
CA GLN A 90 6.86 15.70 10.95
C GLN A 90 7.38 14.56 10.06
N GLU A 91 6.47 13.89 9.33
CA GLU A 91 6.79 12.76 8.48
C GLU A 91 7.04 13.13 7.00
N GLY A 92 7.07 14.42 6.67
CA GLY A 92 7.34 14.90 5.31
C GLY A 92 6.26 14.54 4.28
N LEU A 93 5.02 14.29 4.72
CA LEU A 93 3.89 13.92 3.86
C LEU A 93 3.18 15.12 3.23
N VAL A 94 3.41 16.34 3.73
CA VAL A 94 2.77 17.54 3.20
C VAL A 94 3.37 17.88 1.83
N PRO A 95 2.57 17.92 0.74
CA PRO A 95 3.07 18.24 -0.58
C PRO A 95 3.60 19.69 -0.63
N GLU A 96 4.80 19.90 -1.14
CA GLU A 96 5.29 21.24 -1.50
C GLU A 96 4.41 21.79 -2.65
N GLY A 97 3.43 22.64 -2.33
CA GLY A 97 2.58 23.32 -3.31
C GLY A 97 1.23 22.68 -3.64
N GLY A 98 0.70 21.79 -2.80
CA GLY A 98 -0.63 21.20 -2.97
C GLY A 98 -1.79 22.18 -2.77
N ALA A 99 -2.85 22.02 -3.59
CA ALA A 99 -4.07 22.84 -3.56
C ALA A 99 -4.69 22.90 -2.15
N GLU A 100 -5.21 24.06 -1.77
CA GLU A 100 -5.71 24.33 -0.41
C GLU A 100 -7.02 23.59 -0.10
N ASP A 101 -7.66 23.00 -1.11
CA ASP A 101 -9.04 22.51 -1.07
C ASP A 101 -9.21 21.08 -0.50
N GLU A 102 -8.13 20.31 -0.32
CA GLU A 102 -8.17 18.93 0.25
C GLU A 102 -7.88 18.90 1.77
N ARG A 103 -8.04 20.04 2.46
CA ARG A 103 -7.60 20.23 3.86
C ARG A 103 -8.64 19.90 4.94
N ASP A 104 -9.81 19.41 4.55
CA ASP A 104 -10.91 19.19 5.50
C ASP A 104 -10.80 17.87 6.30
N HIS A 105 -9.99 16.91 5.83
CA HIS A 105 -9.88 15.57 6.46
C HIS A 105 -8.43 15.09 6.60
N TRP A 106 -7.57 15.85 7.31
CA TRP A 106 -6.14 15.53 7.51
C TRP A 106 -5.86 14.12 8.04
N GLN A 107 -6.75 13.57 8.88
CA GLN A 107 -6.66 12.19 9.35
C GLN A 107 -6.68 11.19 8.19
N GLN A 108 -7.63 11.34 7.28
CA GLN A 108 -7.77 10.47 6.12
C GLN A 108 -6.57 10.64 5.19
N PHE A 109 -6.17 11.89 4.93
CA PHE A 109 -4.97 12.18 4.13
C PHE A 109 -3.72 11.50 4.69
N TYR A 110 -3.50 11.59 6.01
CA TYR A 110 -2.36 10.94 6.67
C TYR A 110 -2.40 9.42 6.43
N PHE A 111 -3.53 8.78 6.70
CA PHE A 111 -3.68 7.33 6.55
C PHE A 111 -3.55 6.85 5.11
N LEU A 112 -4.11 7.59 4.14
CA LEU A 112 -3.98 7.29 2.71
C LEU A 112 -2.53 7.45 2.26
N SER A 113 -1.87 8.53 2.65
CA SER A 113 -0.48 8.82 2.30
C SER A 113 0.49 7.77 2.85
N LYS A 114 0.32 7.37 4.12
CA LYS A 114 1.15 6.33 4.75
C LYS A 114 0.97 4.95 4.15
N ARG A 115 -0.21 4.65 3.60
CA ARG A 115 -0.52 3.33 3.01
C ARG A 115 -0.32 3.29 1.49
N ARG A 116 -0.07 4.43 0.85
CA ARG A 116 0.11 4.54 -0.61
C ARG A 116 1.29 3.69 -1.08
N ARG A 117 0.98 2.57 -1.73
CA ARG A 117 1.93 1.65 -2.37
C ARG A 117 1.27 0.93 -3.53
N ASN A 118 2.05 0.22 -4.35
CA ASN A 118 1.48 -0.73 -5.31
C ASN A 118 0.87 -1.92 -4.55
N LEU A 119 -0.39 -2.24 -4.82
CA LEU A 119 -1.12 -3.35 -4.20
C LEU A 119 -1.04 -4.64 -5.02
N LEU A 120 -0.58 -4.58 -6.28
CA LEU A 120 -0.32 -5.77 -7.08
C LEU A 120 0.95 -6.46 -6.61
N ARG A 121 0.87 -7.78 -6.45
CA ARG A 121 2.03 -8.62 -6.19
C ARG A 121 2.76 -8.94 -7.50
N ASN A 122 4.08 -9.07 -7.42
CA ASN A 122 4.92 -9.49 -8.54
C ASN A 122 4.57 -8.79 -9.88
N PRO A 123 4.61 -7.43 -9.92
CA PRO A 123 4.19 -6.68 -11.11
C PRO A 123 5.12 -6.86 -12.31
N CYS A 124 6.38 -7.27 -12.10
CA CYS A 124 7.40 -7.36 -13.15
C CYS A 124 7.88 -8.80 -13.44
N GLY A 125 7.41 -9.83 -12.72
CA GLY A 125 7.81 -11.22 -12.96
C GLY A 125 9.09 -11.67 -12.24
N GLU A 126 9.49 -10.99 -11.15
CA GLU A 126 10.64 -11.45 -10.36
C GLU A 126 10.40 -12.81 -9.69
N GLU A 127 9.15 -13.09 -9.35
CA GLU A 127 8.67 -14.35 -8.75
C GLU A 127 7.91 -15.18 -9.81
N ASP A 128 8.39 -15.20 -11.05
CA ASP A 128 7.72 -15.83 -12.19
C ASP A 128 6.24 -15.36 -12.31
N LEU A 129 5.27 -16.28 -12.21
CA LEU A 129 3.83 -15.98 -12.21
C LEU A 129 3.19 -16.03 -10.81
N GLU A 130 4.00 -16.09 -9.75
CA GLU A 130 3.46 -16.09 -8.38
C GLU A 130 2.65 -14.82 -8.11
N GLY A 131 1.57 -14.98 -7.34
CA GLY A 131 0.62 -13.90 -7.03
C GLY A 131 -0.47 -13.70 -8.08
N TRP A 132 -0.28 -14.16 -9.33
CA TRP A 132 -1.29 -14.07 -10.38
C TRP A 132 -2.26 -15.27 -10.36
N CYS A 133 -3.56 -15.00 -10.54
CA CYS A 133 -4.63 -15.99 -10.67
C CYS A 133 -5.26 -15.93 -12.07
N ASP A 134 -6.17 -16.87 -12.36
CA ASP A 134 -6.86 -17.00 -13.66
C ASP A 134 -5.91 -16.92 -14.87
N VAL A 135 -4.75 -17.58 -14.74
CA VAL A 135 -3.70 -17.52 -15.75
C VAL A 135 -4.10 -18.38 -16.95
N GLU A 136 -4.36 -17.72 -18.08
CA GLU A 136 -4.60 -18.35 -19.37
C GLU A 136 -3.29 -18.40 -20.17
N HIS A 137 -2.92 -19.59 -20.64
CA HIS A 137 -1.74 -19.82 -21.46
C HIS A 137 -2.13 -20.19 -22.89
N GLY A 138 -2.45 -19.19 -23.71
CA GLY A 138 -2.59 -19.37 -25.15
C GLY A 138 -1.25 -19.69 -25.82
N GLY A 139 -1.25 -20.53 -26.86
CA GLY A 139 -0.03 -20.88 -27.60
C GLY A 139 1.04 -21.52 -26.72
N ASP A 140 2.25 -20.94 -26.72
CA ASP A 140 3.37 -21.37 -25.86
C ASP A 140 3.30 -20.79 -24.43
N GLY A 141 2.24 -20.07 -24.09
CA GLY A 141 1.97 -19.52 -22.77
C GLY A 141 2.74 -18.24 -22.44
N TRP A 142 2.66 -17.86 -21.16
CA TRP A 142 3.38 -16.70 -20.62
C TRP A 142 4.85 -17.07 -20.42
N ARG A 143 5.75 -16.16 -20.78
CA ARG A 143 7.16 -16.24 -20.43
C ARG A 143 7.58 -14.99 -19.68
N VAL A 144 8.45 -15.17 -18.70
CA VAL A 144 9.15 -14.06 -18.06
C VAL A 144 10.48 -13.88 -18.76
N GLU A 145 10.75 -12.67 -19.23
CA GLU A 145 11.97 -12.32 -19.96
C GLU A 145 12.67 -11.14 -19.29
N GLU A 146 13.99 -11.06 -19.46
CA GLU A 146 14.81 -9.97 -18.95
C GLU A 146 14.79 -8.75 -19.89
N MET A 147 14.89 -7.56 -19.30
CA MET A 147 14.96 -6.29 -20.02
C MET A 147 16.40 -5.98 -20.47
N PRO A 148 16.62 -5.48 -21.70
CA PRO A 148 15.64 -5.37 -22.79
C PRO A 148 15.39 -6.73 -23.47
N GLY A 149 14.14 -7.01 -23.83
CA GLY A 149 13.78 -8.22 -24.58
C GLY A 149 14.25 -8.20 -26.04
N ASP A 150 14.22 -9.37 -26.68
CA ASP A 150 14.61 -9.53 -28.09
C ASP A 150 13.74 -8.67 -29.02
N CYS A 151 14.39 -7.80 -29.81
CA CYS A 151 13.73 -6.82 -30.69
C CYS A 151 12.81 -5.82 -29.96
N GLY A 152 12.97 -5.69 -28.63
CA GLY A 152 12.29 -4.71 -27.77
C GLY A 152 13.15 -3.50 -27.44
N VAL A 153 12.60 -2.60 -26.62
CA VAL A 153 13.28 -1.38 -26.14
C VAL A 153 13.44 -1.40 -24.62
N GLU A 154 14.42 -0.65 -24.12
CA GLU A 154 14.63 -0.47 -22.68
C GLU A 154 13.46 0.27 -22.01
N PHE A 155 13.18 -0.05 -20.75
CA PHE A 155 12.20 0.66 -19.94
C PHE A 155 12.87 1.85 -19.26
N VAL A 156 12.72 3.04 -19.84
CA VAL A 156 13.40 4.26 -19.39
C VAL A 156 12.69 4.95 -18.22
N GLN A 157 11.48 4.52 -17.88
CA GLN A 157 10.63 5.16 -16.88
C GLN A 157 10.99 4.76 -15.44
N ASP A 158 11.54 3.56 -15.23
CA ASP A 158 12.03 3.09 -13.93
C ASP A 158 13.15 2.08 -14.11
N GLU A 159 14.37 2.44 -13.71
CA GLU A 159 15.55 1.58 -13.81
C GLU A 159 15.45 0.30 -12.94
N ASN A 160 14.52 0.25 -11.98
CA ASN A 160 14.34 -0.93 -11.13
C ASN A 160 13.55 -2.05 -11.82
N VAL A 161 12.93 -1.79 -12.97
CA VAL A 161 12.20 -2.80 -13.74
C VAL A 161 13.18 -3.60 -14.60
N LYS A 162 13.40 -4.87 -14.22
CA LYS A 162 14.39 -5.76 -14.87
C LYS A 162 13.77 -6.87 -15.72
N LYS A 163 12.50 -7.16 -15.54
CA LYS A 163 11.79 -8.25 -16.22
C LYS A 163 10.42 -7.81 -16.70
N PHE A 164 9.85 -8.58 -17.62
CA PHE A 164 8.51 -8.39 -18.14
C PHE A 164 7.85 -9.72 -18.50
N PHE A 165 6.53 -9.69 -18.72
CA PHE A 165 5.75 -10.84 -19.16
C PHE A 165 5.52 -10.78 -20.68
N ALA A 166 6.02 -11.79 -21.40
CA ALA A 166 5.79 -11.98 -22.82
C ALA A 166 4.64 -12.97 -23.06
N SER A 167 3.65 -12.55 -23.85
CA SER A 167 2.55 -13.41 -24.34
C SER A 167 2.96 -14.20 -25.59
N SER A 168 2.11 -15.15 -26.00
CA SER A 168 2.31 -15.96 -27.21
C SER A 168 1.37 -15.56 -28.36
N PHE A 169 1.23 -16.44 -29.36
CA PHE A 169 0.42 -16.24 -30.58
C PHE A 169 -1.10 -16.47 -30.39
N GLU A 170 -1.51 -16.94 -29.21
CA GLU A 170 -2.91 -16.92 -28.77
C GLU A 170 -3.00 -16.16 -27.44
N TRP A 171 -4.22 -15.73 -27.10
CA TRP A 171 -4.48 -14.97 -25.87
C TRP A 171 -3.86 -15.59 -24.64
N CYS A 172 -2.93 -14.86 -24.03
CA CYS A 172 -2.46 -15.09 -22.69
C CYS A 172 -3.10 -14.04 -21.79
N ARG A 173 -3.74 -14.46 -20.70
CA ARG A 173 -4.36 -13.58 -19.69
C ARG A 173 -3.86 -13.93 -18.30
N LYS A 174 -3.89 -12.97 -17.40
CA LYS A 174 -3.66 -13.18 -15.98
C LYS A 174 -4.35 -12.09 -15.18
N ALA A 175 -4.81 -12.44 -13.98
CA ALA A 175 -5.55 -11.54 -13.11
C ALA A 175 -4.95 -11.50 -11.70
N GLN A 176 -5.30 -10.47 -10.94
CA GLN A 176 -5.15 -10.40 -9.49
C GLN A 176 -6.40 -9.76 -8.90
N VAL A 177 -6.84 -10.30 -7.77
CA VAL A 177 -7.92 -9.71 -6.97
C VAL A 177 -7.30 -9.18 -5.69
N ILE A 178 -7.39 -7.87 -5.51
CA ILE A 178 -6.85 -7.14 -4.35
C ILE A 178 -7.97 -6.98 -3.33
N ASP A 179 -7.75 -7.44 -2.10
CA ASP A 179 -8.61 -7.18 -0.95
C ASP A 179 -8.23 -5.85 -0.29
N LEU A 180 -9.05 -4.82 -0.48
CA LEU A 180 -8.74 -3.48 0.02
C LEU A 180 -8.73 -3.41 1.55
N GLN A 181 -9.54 -4.23 2.23
CA GLN A 181 -9.57 -4.26 3.69
C GLN A 181 -8.30 -4.90 4.25
N ALA A 182 -7.87 -6.01 3.65
CA ALA A 182 -6.61 -6.66 4.00
C ALA A 182 -5.40 -5.73 3.76
N GLU A 183 -5.46 -4.87 2.73
CA GLU A 183 -4.41 -3.88 2.45
C GLU A 183 -4.46 -2.64 3.37
N GLY A 184 -5.48 -2.53 4.23
CA GLY A 184 -5.61 -1.53 5.28
C GLY A 184 -6.57 -0.38 4.97
N TYR A 185 -7.43 -0.51 3.96
CA TYR A 185 -8.48 0.44 3.61
C TYR A 185 -9.82 -0.06 4.17
N TRP A 186 -10.28 0.56 5.26
CA TRP A 186 -11.50 0.13 5.96
C TRP A 186 -12.78 0.57 5.26
N GLU A 187 -13.89 -0.10 5.57
CA GLU A 187 -15.18 0.07 4.91
C GLU A 187 -15.69 1.52 4.88
N GLU A 188 -15.70 2.20 6.02
CA GLU A 188 -16.20 3.58 6.12
C GLU A 188 -15.42 4.55 5.22
N LEU A 189 -14.10 4.36 5.07
CA LEU A 189 -13.26 5.14 4.15
C LEU A 189 -13.65 4.88 2.70
N LEU A 190 -13.80 3.61 2.32
CA LEU A 190 -14.17 3.23 0.96
C LEU A 190 -15.59 3.69 0.60
N ASP A 191 -16.52 3.64 1.55
CA ASP A 191 -17.92 3.94 1.30
C ASP A 191 -18.21 5.45 1.33
N THR A 192 -17.55 6.18 2.24
CA THR A 192 -17.82 7.62 2.47
C THR A 192 -16.85 8.51 1.71
N THR A 193 -15.54 8.28 1.89
CA THR A 193 -14.51 9.13 1.26
C THR A 193 -14.32 8.77 -0.20
N GLN A 194 -14.48 7.50 -0.55
CA GLN A 194 -14.26 6.97 -1.90
C GLN A 194 -12.92 7.45 -2.49
N PRO A 195 -11.79 7.17 -1.80
CA PRO A 195 -10.48 7.65 -2.25
C PRO A 195 -10.17 7.15 -3.66
N ALA A 196 -9.50 7.99 -4.44
CA ALA A 196 -9.18 7.70 -5.82
C ALA A 196 -8.38 6.39 -5.96
N ILE A 197 -8.90 5.44 -6.73
CA ILE A 197 -8.20 4.18 -7.04
C ILE A 197 -7.51 4.36 -8.40
N VAL A 198 -6.19 4.51 -8.37
CA VAL A 198 -5.36 4.73 -9.56
C VAL A 198 -4.79 3.40 -10.02
N VAL A 199 -5.01 3.09 -11.29
CA VAL A 199 -4.55 1.86 -11.93
C VAL A 199 -3.71 2.23 -13.13
N LYS A 200 -2.55 1.58 -13.23
CA LYS A 200 -1.57 1.82 -14.29
C LYS A 200 -1.04 0.48 -14.79
N ASP A 201 -0.77 0.43 -16.07
CA ASP A 201 -0.04 -0.67 -16.67
C ASP A 201 0.83 -0.19 -17.84
N TRP A 202 1.84 -1.00 -18.16
CA TRP A 202 2.77 -0.74 -19.26
C TRP A 202 2.80 -1.91 -20.21
N TYR A 203 2.65 -1.62 -21.50
CA TYR A 203 2.73 -2.64 -22.55
C TYR A 203 3.62 -2.17 -23.70
N SER A 204 4.25 -3.14 -24.36
CA SER A 204 5.05 -2.91 -25.55
C SER A 204 4.97 -4.12 -26.47
N GLY A 205 5.46 -3.95 -27.70
CA GLY A 205 5.49 -4.99 -28.71
C GLY A 205 6.88 -5.12 -29.30
N ARG A 206 7.13 -6.25 -29.95
CA ARG A 206 8.37 -6.45 -30.71
C ARG A 206 8.31 -5.67 -32.02
N SER A 207 9.46 -5.20 -32.50
CA SER A 207 9.54 -4.47 -33.77
C SER A 207 9.27 -5.34 -35.01
N ASP A 208 9.37 -6.66 -34.90
CA ASP A 208 9.26 -7.61 -36.02
C ASP A 208 7.88 -8.30 -36.14
N ALA A 209 6.99 -8.13 -35.16
CA ALA A 209 5.64 -8.71 -35.15
C ALA A 209 4.62 -7.72 -34.57
N GLY A 210 3.40 -7.72 -35.10
CA GLY A 210 2.33 -6.93 -34.49
C GLY A 210 1.74 -7.70 -33.32
N CYS A 211 1.32 -7.02 -32.26
CA CYS A 211 0.60 -7.64 -31.15
C CYS A 211 -0.61 -6.80 -30.72
N VAL A 212 -1.48 -7.43 -29.94
CA VAL A 212 -2.71 -6.86 -29.39
C VAL A 212 -2.66 -6.99 -27.88
N TYR A 213 -3.08 -5.94 -27.18
CA TYR A 213 -3.14 -5.84 -25.73
C TYR A 213 -4.57 -5.56 -25.27
N GLU A 214 -4.95 -6.06 -24.09
CA GLU A 214 -6.26 -5.84 -23.46
C GLU A 214 -6.09 -5.71 -21.94
N LEU A 215 -6.72 -4.69 -21.34
CA LEU A 215 -6.80 -4.46 -19.90
C LEU A 215 -8.26 -4.33 -19.48
N THR A 216 -8.65 -5.09 -18.46
CA THR A 216 -9.94 -4.97 -17.77
C THR A 216 -9.70 -4.83 -16.27
N VAL A 217 -10.28 -3.80 -15.68
CA VAL A 217 -10.19 -3.55 -14.24
C VAL A 217 -11.59 -3.33 -13.69
N LYS A 218 -11.92 -4.04 -12.61
CA LYS A 218 -13.25 -3.99 -12.00
C LYS A 218 -13.15 -3.64 -10.52
N LEU A 219 -14.02 -2.75 -10.07
CA LEU A 219 -14.29 -2.53 -8.66
C LEU A 219 -15.44 -3.45 -8.26
N LEU A 220 -15.22 -4.27 -7.23
CA LEU A 220 -16.14 -5.33 -6.84
C LEU A 220 -16.68 -5.11 -5.43
N SER A 221 -17.92 -5.54 -5.21
CA SER A 221 -18.56 -5.59 -3.89
C SER A 221 -18.01 -6.72 -3.02
N GLU A 222 -18.44 -6.81 -1.75
CA GLU A 222 -18.18 -7.96 -0.88
C GLU A 222 -18.66 -9.30 -1.49
N HIS A 223 -19.70 -9.25 -2.34
CA HIS A 223 -20.27 -10.42 -3.02
C HIS A 223 -19.75 -10.60 -4.44
N GLU A 224 -18.65 -9.92 -4.80
CA GLU A 224 -18.02 -9.94 -6.12
C GLU A 224 -18.90 -9.34 -7.25
N ASP A 225 -19.92 -8.55 -6.90
CA ASP A 225 -20.71 -7.82 -7.89
C ASP A 225 -19.88 -6.67 -8.49
N VAL A 226 -19.97 -6.48 -9.81
CA VAL A 226 -19.25 -5.40 -10.49
C VAL A 226 -19.95 -4.07 -10.24
N LEU A 227 -19.27 -3.18 -9.51
CA LEU A 227 -19.74 -1.82 -9.19
C LEU A 227 -19.26 -0.79 -10.21
N ALA A 228 -18.02 -0.94 -10.68
CA ALA A 228 -17.45 -0.14 -11.76
C ALA A 228 -16.50 -1.00 -12.60
N GLU A 229 -16.37 -0.66 -13.88
CA GLU A 229 -15.49 -1.37 -14.82
C GLU A 229 -14.79 -0.38 -15.74
N PHE A 230 -13.49 -0.59 -15.91
CA PHE A 230 -12.70 0.01 -16.97
C PHE A 230 -12.22 -1.11 -17.89
N ASN A 231 -12.44 -0.94 -19.20
CA ASN A 231 -11.98 -1.87 -20.22
C ASN A 231 -11.34 -1.07 -21.36
N SER A 232 -10.10 -1.41 -21.71
CA SER A 232 -9.37 -0.73 -22.80
C SER A 232 -9.87 -1.10 -24.19
N GLY A 233 -10.62 -2.20 -24.30
CA GLY A 233 -10.80 -2.96 -25.53
C GLY A 233 -9.48 -3.59 -25.99
N GLN A 234 -9.53 -4.21 -27.17
CA GLN A 234 -8.33 -4.70 -27.84
C GLN A 234 -7.58 -3.54 -28.49
N VAL A 235 -6.39 -3.25 -27.98
CA VAL A 235 -5.51 -2.18 -28.44
C VAL A 235 -4.39 -2.79 -29.28
N ALA A 236 -4.26 -2.35 -30.53
CA ALA A 236 -3.12 -2.72 -31.36
C ALA A 236 -1.86 -2.02 -30.84
N VAL A 237 -0.81 -2.79 -30.59
CA VAL A 237 0.45 -2.25 -30.10
C VAL A 237 1.24 -1.71 -31.31
N PRO A 238 1.65 -0.43 -31.32
CA PRO A 238 2.40 0.15 -32.42
C PRO A 238 3.73 -0.60 -32.65
N GLN A 239 4.00 -0.97 -33.90
CA GLN A 239 5.31 -1.48 -34.30
C GLN A 239 6.27 -0.29 -34.42
N THR A 240 7.32 -0.29 -33.63
CA THR A 240 8.24 0.84 -33.48
C THR A 240 9.05 1.06 -34.76
N ASP A 241 8.80 2.14 -35.52
CA ASP A 241 9.71 2.55 -36.61
C ASP A 241 10.39 3.92 -36.41
N ASP A 242 9.95 4.80 -35.49
CA ASP A 242 10.77 5.99 -35.11
C ASP A 242 10.37 6.74 -33.81
N SER A 243 9.41 6.25 -32.98
CA SER A 243 9.04 6.93 -31.71
C SER A 243 8.34 6.10 -30.61
N GLY A 244 8.17 4.78 -30.77
CA GLY A 244 7.31 3.96 -29.90
C GLY A 244 8.06 3.12 -28.86
N GLY A 245 8.27 3.67 -27.67
CA GLY A 245 8.69 2.89 -26.50
C GLY A 245 7.52 2.20 -25.79
N TRP A 246 7.75 1.73 -24.56
CA TRP A 246 6.69 1.26 -23.67
C TRP A 246 5.56 2.29 -23.53
N ILE A 247 4.31 1.82 -23.57
CA ILE A 247 3.10 2.65 -23.52
C ILE A 247 2.43 2.49 -22.16
N GLU A 248 2.18 3.60 -21.49
CA GLU A 248 1.39 3.64 -20.25
C GLU A 248 -0.10 3.70 -20.58
N ILE A 249 -0.87 2.80 -19.96
CA ILE A 249 -2.31 2.96 -19.80
C ILE A 249 -2.59 3.29 -18.34
N SER A 250 -3.38 4.34 -18.10
CA SER A 250 -3.71 4.81 -16.76
C SER A 250 -5.19 5.12 -16.66
N HIS A 251 -5.83 4.68 -15.58
CA HIS A 251 -7.22 4.99 -15.25
C HIS A 251 -7.35 5.30 -13.75
N THR A 252 -8.22 6.23 -13.41
CA THR A 252 -8.51 6.59 -12.02
C THR A 252 -10.01 6.49 -11.79
N PHE A 253 -10.41 5.61 -10.88
CA PHE A 253 -11.80 5.57 -10.40
C PHE A 253 -11.98 6.61 -9.29
N THR A 254 -12.93 7.52 -9.49
CA THR A 254 -13.45 8.45 -8.47
C THR A 254 -14.98 8.32 -8.44
N ASP A 255 -15.61 8.74 -7.34
CA ASP A 255 -17.07 8.78 -7.22
C ASP A 255 -17.75 7.45 -7.58
N TYR A 256 -17.11 6.33 -7.23
CA TYR A 256 -17.53 4.97 -7.60
C TYR A 256 -18.71 4.43 -6.77
N GLY A 257 -19.19 5.21 -5.81
CA GLY A 257 -20.26 4.82 -4.89
C GLY A 257 -19.78 3.90 -3.77
N PRO A 258 -20.63 3.65 -2.76
CA PRO A 258 -20.28 2.77 -1.65
C PRO A 258 -20.29 1.30 -2.05
N GLY A 259 -19.61 0.47 -1.26
CA GLY A 259 -19.65 -0.98 -1.33
C GLY A 259 -18.43 -1.63 -1.96
N VAL A 260 -17.46 -0.86 -2.48
CA VAL A 260 -16.23 -1.43 -3.06
C VAL A 260 -15.41 -2.11 -1.96
N ARG A 261 -15.04 -3.36 -2.19
CA ARG A 261 -14.19 -4.17 -1.29
C ARG A 261 -13.01 -4.80 -2.00
N PHE A 262 -13.15 -5.10 -3.29
CA PHE A 262 -12.06 -5.67 -4.08
C PHE A 262 -11.79 -4.90 -5.36
N VAL A 263 -10.56 -5.00 -5.85
CA VAL A 263 -10.17 -4.58 -7.19
C VAL A 263 -9.69 -5.81 -7.95
N ARG A 264 -10.39 -6.17 -9.04
CA ARG A 264 -9.92 -7.18 -9.98
C ARG A 264 -9.15 -6.47 -11.10
N PHE A 265 -7.86 -6.74 -11.20
CA PHE A 265 -6.99 -6.30 -12.28
C PHE A 265 -6.73 -7.49 -13.20
N GLU A 266 -7.08 -7.39 -14.48
CA GLU A 266 -6.87 -8.44 -15.47
C GLU A 266 -6.32 -7.83 -16.75
N HIS A 267 -5.23 -8.40 -17.26
CA HIS A 267 -4.67 -7.99 -18.53
C HIS A 267 -4.25 -9.19 -19.38
N GLY A 268 -4.04 -8.95 -20.66
CA GLY A 268 -3.59 -9.97 -21.57
C GLY A 268 -3.04 -9.42 -22.86
N GLY A 269 -2.38 -10.31 -23.58
CA GLY A 269 -1.82 -10.03 -24.88
C GLY A 269 -1.85 -11.24 -25.79
N GLN A 270 -1.75 -10.98 -27.08
CA GLN A 270 -1.42 -11.98 -28.09
C GLN A 270 -0.69 -11.36 -29.26
N ASP A 271 0.19 -12.13 -29.89
CA ASP A 271 0.75 -11.75 -31.18
C ASP A 271 -0.34 -11.80 -32.26
N SER A 272 -0.40 -10.75 -33.08
CA SER A 272 -1.20 -10.78 -34.29
C SER A 272 -0.45 -11.58 -35.36
N PRO A 273 -1.10 -12.53 -36.04
CA PRO A 273 -0.47 -13.19 -37.18
C PRO A 273 -0.11 -12.14 -38.24
N PRO A 274 1.03 -12.28 -38.94
CA PRO A 274 1.41 -11.35 -39.99
C PRO A 274 0.27 -11.23 -40.99
N ALA A 275 -0.12 -9.98 -41.31
CA ALA A 275 -1.18 -9.72 -42.28
C ALA A 275 -0.94 -10.60 -43.53
N PRO A 276 -1.96 -11.32 -44.04
CA PRO A 276 -1.77 -12.16 -45.21
C PRO A 276 -1.18 -11.30 -46.31
N ARG A 277 0.02 -11.67 -46.78
CA ARG A 277 0.68 -10.99 -47.90
C ARG A 277 -0.37 -10.78 -48.97
N ARG A 278 -0.80 -9.54 -49.21
CA ARG A 278 -1.74 -9.24 -50.28
C ARG A 278 -1.14 -9.81 -51.55
N CYS A 279 -1.71 -10.90 -52.07
CA CYS A 279 -1.31 -11.39 -53.38
C CYS A 279 -1.53 -10.22 -54.34
N PRO A 280 -0.51 -9.78 -55.10
CA PRO A 280 -0.72 -8.74 -56.08
C PRO A 280 -1.86 -9.20 -57.01
N PRO A 281 -2.81 -8.31 -57.38
CA PRO A 281 -3.89 -8.69 -58.26
C PRO A 281 -3.30 -9.24 -59.55
N ARG A 282 -3.50 -10.54 -59.80
CA ARG A 282 -3.21 -11.14 -61.10
C ARG A 282 -4.28 -10.67 -62.08
N GLY A 283 -4.11 -9.46 -62.61
CA GLY A 283 -4.89 -8.97 -63.74
C GLY A 283 -4.47 -9.71 -65.00
N ARG A 284 -5.35 -10.57 -65.52
CA ARG A 284 -5.25 -11.08 -66.90
C ARG A 284 -5.88 -10.02 -67.80
N GLY A 285 -5.08 -9.36 -68.63
CA GLY A 285 -5.60 -8.43 -69.63
C GLY A 285 -6.51 -9.14 -70.63
N PRO A 286 -7.53 -8.47 -71.19
CA PRO A 286 -8.31 -9.01 -72.29
C PRO A 286 -7.42 -9.11 -73.54
N GLY A 287 -7.47 -10.27 -74.22
CA GLY A 287 -6.90 -10.49 -75.54
C GLY A 287 -7.87 -10.16 -76.66
#